data_AF-A0A9Q3EH57-F1
#
_entry.id   AF-A0A9Q3EH57-F1
#
_cell.length_a   1.000
_cell.length_b   1.000
_cell.length_c   1.000
_cell.angle_alpha   90.00
_cell.angle_beta   90.00
_cell.angle_gamma   90.00
#
_symmetry.space_group_name_H-M   'P 1'
#
loop_
_entity.id
_entity.type
_entity.pdbx_description
1 polymer ?
#
loop_
_entity_poly.entity_id
_entity_poly.type
_entity_poly.pdbx_seq_one_letter_code
_entity_poly.pdbx_strand_id
1 'polypeptide(L)'
;MPKQVSVVSPNKNTDKEEFVINQLGKQQVSPPLSSKIRQELTDVLYKYRNEFSSDNEPLGAIRGHEVDITLSIHKSYPPVLRRPDYPESLRTREALEKHMQQLMKKGLLRKVEHN
;
A
#
# COMPACT_ATOMS: atom_id res chain seq x y z
N MET A 1 13.70 32.28 40.35
CA MET A 1 12.75 32.59 39.27
C MET A 1 12.63 31.35 38.38
N PRO A 2 11.55 30.57 38.45
CA PRO A 2 11.39 29.39 37.60
C PRO A 2 11.02 29.81 36.16
N LYS A 3 11.74 29.27 35.18
CA LYS A 3 11.45 29.44 33.74
C LYS A 3 10.12 28.75 33.43
N GLN A 4 9.19 29.49 32.84
CA GLN A 4 7.98 28.90 32.26
C GLN A 4 8.36 28.09 31.03
N VAL A 5 8.03 26.80 31.05
CA VAL A 5 8.11 25.92 29.89
C VAL A 5 6.85 26.15 29.07
N SER A 6 7.02 26.72 27.88
CA SER A 6 5.94 26.87 26.91
C SER A 6 5.49 25.49 26.43
N VAL A 7 4.24 25.15 26.73
CA VAL A 7 3.55 23.99 26.17
C VAL A 7 3.34 24.27 24.69
N VAL A 8 4.19 23.68 23.84
CA VAL A 8 4.02 23.70 22.38
C VAL A 8 2.79 22.86 22.06
N SER A 9 1.67 23.53 21.81
CA SER A 9 0.47 22.89 21.29
C SER A 9 0.77 22.40 19.87
N PRO A 10 0.57 21.11 19.53
CA PRO A 10 0.83 20.63 18.17
C PRO A 10 -0.21 21.26 17.24
N ASN A 11 0.30 21.88 16.18
CA ASN A 11 -0.45 22.70 15.23
C ASN A 11 -1.27 21.79 14.30
N LYS A 12 -2.41 21.27 14.78
CA LYS A 12 -3.24 20.25 14.10
C LYS A 12 -3.74 20.63 12.70
N ASN A 13 -3.68 21.91 12.33
CA ASN A 13 -4.16 22.37 11.03
C ASN A 13 -3.14 22.14 9.90
N THR A 14 -1.84 22.20 10.20
CA THR A 14 -0.79 22.11 9.17
C THR A 14 -0.75 20.73 8.51
N ASP A 15 -0.84 19.66 9.30
CA ASP A 15 -0.83 18.27 8.80
C ASP A 15 -2.01 17.96 7.87
N LYS A 16 -3.17 18.58 8.13
CA LYS A 16 -4.39 18.37 7.34
C LYS A 16 -4.30 19.10 6.01
N GLU A 17 -3.73 20.29 5.99
CA GLU A 17 -3.47 21.05 4.76
C GLU A 17 -2.48 20.30 3.85
N GLU A 18 -1.41 19.75 4.43
CA GLU A 18 -0.47 18.88 3.69
C GLU A 18 -1.15 17.64 3.11
N PHE A 19 -2.05 17.00 3.86
CA PHE A 19 -2.83 15.86 3.37
C PHE A 19 -3.71 16.25 2.16
N VAL A 20 -4.40 17.38 2.23
CA VAL A 20 -5.24 17.87 1.13
C VAL A 20 -4.40 18.13 -0.12
N ILE A 21 -3.26 18.79 0.01
CA ILE A 21 -2.39 19.14 -1.11
C ILE A 21 -1.78 17.87 -1.74
N ASN A 22 -1.20 17.00 -0.92
CA ASN A 22 -0.42 15.86 -1.40
C ASN A 22 -1.29 14.69 -1.87
N GLN A 23 -2.42 14.41 -1.19
CA GLN A 23 -3.25 13.23 -1.44
C GLN A 23 -4.54 13.54 -2.19
N LEU A 24 -5.20 14.67 -1.87
CA LEU A 24 -6.48 15.05 -2.48
C LEU A 24 -6.32 16.02 -3.67
N GLY A 25 -5.15 16.65 -3.84
CA GLY A 25 -4.93 17.71 -4.83
C GLY A 25 -5.10 17.29 -6.29
N LYS A 26 -4.98 15.99 -6.59
CA LYS A 26 -5.20 15.43 -7.94
C LYS A 26 -6.59 14.81 -8.14
N GLN A 27 -7.44 14.80 -7.11
CA GLN A 27 -8.72 14.11 -7.16
C GLN A 27 -9.77 14.95 -7.87
N GLN A 28 -10.54 14.31 -8.75
CA GLN A 28 -11.72 14.92 -9.37
C GLN A 28 -12.91 14.67 -8.45
N VAL A 29 -13.28 15.69 -7.67
CA VAL A 29 -14.53 15.69 -6.91
C VAL A 29 -15.66 16.18 -7.81
N SER A 30 -16.82 15.54 -7.74
CA SER A 30 -17.95 15.88 -8.60
C SER A 30 -18.36 17.36 -8.48
N PRO A 31 -18.78 18.03 -9.57
CA PRO A 31 -19.05 19.47 -9.60
C PRO A 31 -20.09 19.99 -8.59
N PRO A 32 -21.20 19.28 -8.27
CA PRO A 32 -22.27 19.88 -7.47
C PRO A 32 -22.01 19.88 -5.95
N LEU A 33 -20.81 19.54 -5.48
CA LEU A 33 -20.53 19.54 -4.04
C LEU A 33 -20.39 20.97 -3.47
N SER A 34 -21.32 21.35 -2.61
CA SER A 34 -21.25 22.54 -1.76
C SER A 34 -19.96 22.57 -0.93
N SER A 35 -19.41 23.76 -0.69
CA SER A 35 -18.16 23.96 0.06
C SER A 35 -18.18 23.32 1.45
N LYS A 36 -19.33 23.31 2.12
CA LYS A 36 -19.52 22.66 3.43
C LYS A 36 -19.34 21.14 3.35
N ILE A 37 -19.96 20.50 2.35
CA ILE A 37 -19.88 19.05 2.15
C ILE A 37 -18.45 18.63 1.80
N ARG A 38 -17.72 19.46 1.04
CA ARG A 38 -16.30 19.21 0.74
C ARG A 38 -15.44 19.22 1.99
N GLN A 39 -15.71 20.15 2.92
CA GLN A 39 -15.00 20.21 4.19
C GLN A 39 -15.32 18.99 5.06
N GLU A 40 -16.60 18.63 5.20
CA GLU A 40 -17.01 17.42 5.92
C GLU A 40 -16.39 16.14 5.34
N LEU A 41 -16.36 16.01 4.01
CA LEU A 41 -15.72 14.89 3.34
C LEU A 41 -14.21 14.86 3.63
N THR A 42 -13.54 16.00 3.56
CA THR A 42 -12.11 16.12 3.86
C THR A 42 -11.82 15.73 5.31
N ASP A 43 -12.70 16.12 6.24
CA ASP A 43 -12.59 15.78 7.66
C ASP A 43 -12.67 14.27 7.88
N VAL A 44 -13.64 13.61 7.23
CA VAL A 44 -13.81 12.16 7.28
C VAL A 44 -12.60 11.44 6.69
N LEU A 45 -12.15 11.86 5.51
CA LEU A 45 -11.00 11.26 4.83
C LEU A 45 -9.72 11.44 5.65
N TYR A 46 -9.50 12.61 6.26
CA TYR A 46 -8.35 12.86 7.11
C TYR A 46 -8.41 12.05 8.42
N LYS A 47 -9.60 11.89 8.99
CA LYS A 47 -9.83 11.10 10.21
C LYS A 47 -9.47 9.62 10.00
N TYR A 48 -9.88 9.05 8.87
CA TYR A 48 -9.67 7.62 8.56
C TYR A 48 -8.50 7.38 7.59
N ARG A 49 -7.58 8.34 7.43
CA ARG A 49 -6.49 8.27 6.44
C ARG A 49 -5.60 7.03 6.55
N ASN A 50 -5.48 6.44 7.74
CA ASN A 50 -4.68 5.25 7.99
C ASN A 50 -5.42 3.94 7.68
N GLU A 51 -6.73 3.99 7.45
CA GLU A 51 -7.54 2.82 7.09
C GLU A 51 -7.54 2.58 5.57
N PHE A 52 -7.15 3.61 4.79
CA PHE A 52 -7.03 3.51 3.35
C PHE A 52 -5.64 2.99 2.94
N SER A 53 -5.61 2.14 1.92
CA SER A 53 -4.37 1.68 1.32
C SER A 53 -3.55 2.85 0.75
N SER A 54 -2.38 3.12 1.31
CA SER A 54 -1.40 4.05 0.73
C SER A 54 -0.35 3.30 -0.10
N ASP A 55 0.31 3.98 -1.04
CA ASP A 55 1.37 3.38 -1.83
C ASP A 55 2.56 2.88 -0.99
N ASN A 56 2.77 3.52 0.16
CA ASN A 56 3.88 3.25 1.08
C ASN A 56 3.57 2.16 2.11
N GLU A 57 2.30 1.78 2.27
CA GLU A 57 1.91 0.71 3.18
C GLU A 57 1.48 -0.53 2.38
N PRO A 58 2.14 -1.68 2.57
CA PRO A 58 1.73 -2.89 1.86
C PRO A 58 0.35 -3.33 2.32
N LEU A 59 -0.54 -3.58 1.35
CA LEU A 59 -1.83 -4.21 1.59
C LEU A 59 -1.61 -5.53 2.37
N GLY A 60 -2.25 -5.69 3.53
CA GLY A 60 -2.29 -6.99 4.19
C GLY A 60 -1.11 -7.32 5.12
N ALA A 61 -0.43 -6.34 5.71
CA ALA A 61 0.46 -6.56 6.86
C ALA A 61 -0.32 -6.95 8.16
N ILE A 62 -1.33 -7.81 8.03
CA ILE A 62 -2.12 -8.32 9.16
C ILE A 62 -1.27 -9.36 9.88
N ARG A 63 -0.63 -8.93 10.97
CA ARG A 63 0.14 -9.82 11.84
C ARG A 63 -0.75 -10.95 12.35
N GLY A 64 -0.25 -12.19 12.31
CA GLY A 64 -0.95 -13.37 12.84
C GLY A 64 -1.72 -14.22 11.82
N HIS A 65 -1.71 -13.88 10.52
CA HIS A 65 -2.27 -14.70 9.44
C HIS A 65 -1.18 -15.38 8.61
N GLU A 66 -0.12 -15.83 9.27
CA GLU A 66 0.94 -16.60 8.63
C GLU A 66 0.39 -17.98 8.27
N VAL A 67 0.50 -18.36 6.99
CA VAL A 67 0.05 -19.67 6.52
C VAL A 67 1.22 -20.63 6.58
N ASP A 68 1.12 -21.64 7.44
CA ASP A 68 2.04 -22.78 7.41
C ASP A 68 1.54 -23.80 6.38
N ILE A 69 2.30 -23.97 5.30
CA ILE A 69 1.99 -24.92 4.24
C ILE A 69 2.78 -26.19 4.50
N THR A 70 2.16 -27.15 5.20
CA THR A 70 2.76 -28.47 5.41
C THR A 70 2.65 -29.31 4.14
N LEU A 71 3.79 -29.71 3.57
CA LEU A 71 3.83 -30.61 2.43
C LEU A 71 3.51 -32.05 2.87
N SER A 72 2.47 -32.65 2.29
CA SER A 72 2.22 -34.08 2.45
C SER A 72 3.35 -34.89 1.83
N ILE A 73 3.77 -35.97 2.49
CA ILE A 73 4.80 -36.92 2.02
C ILE A 73 4.46 -37.63 0.70
N HIS A 74 3.26 -37.41 0.14
CA HIS A 74 2.90 -37.85 -1.19
C HIS A 74 3.49 -36.90 -2.24
N LYS A 75 4.30 -37.43 -3.16
CA LYS A 75 4.79 -36.67 -4.32
C LYS A 75 3.60 -35.99 -5.00
N SER A 76 3.73 -34.70 -5.30
CA SER A 76 2.74 -33.96 -6.11
C SER A 76 2.50 -34.74 -7.40
N TYR A 77 1.34 -35.37 -7.50
CA TYR A 77 0.97 -36.19 -8.65
C TYR A 77 0.46 -35.24 -9.75
N PRO A 78 1.00 -35.26 -10.99
CA PRO A 78 2.27 -35.81 -11.47
C PRO A 78 3.34 -34.72 -11.73
N PRO A 79 4.65 -35.04 -11.61
CA PRO A 79 5.77 -34.14 -11.95
C PRO A 79 5.79 -33.66 -13.41
N VAL A 80 5.09 -34.37 -14.30
CA VAL A 80 4.97 -34.11 -15.75
C VAL A 80 4.19 -32.83 -16.05
N LEU A 81 3.44 -32.28 -15.09
CA LEU A 81 2.73 -31.00 -15.27
C LEU A 81 3.59 -29.77 -15.06
N ARG A 82 4.91 -29.92 -14.78
CA ARG A 82 5.83 -28.79 -14.88
C ARG A 82 5.95 -28.38 -16.34
N ARG A 83 5.15 -27.39 -16.73
CA ARG A 83 5.29 -26.76 -18.05
C ARG A 83 6.55 -25.91 -18.03
N PRO A 84 7.34 -25.90 -19.13
CA PRO A 84 8.35 -24.86 -19.28
C PRO A 84 7.65 -23.50 -19.23
N ASP A 85 8.37 -22.48 -18.79
CA ASP A 85 7.86 -21.11 -18.82
C ASP A 85 7.37 -20.82 -20.25
N TYR A 86 6.12 -20.38 -20.35
CA TYR A 86 5.53 -20.12 -21.65
C TYR A 86 6.33 -18.98 -22.31
N PRO A 87 6.65 -19.07 -23.61
CA PRO A 87 7.41 -18.01 -24.28
C PRO A 87 6.63 -16.70 -24.21
N GLU A 88 7.18 -15.73 -23.48
CA GLU A 88 6.57 -14.41 -23.34
C GLU A 88 6.99 -13.49 -24.48
N SER A 89 6.08 -12.61 -24.90
CA SER A 89 6.44 -11.52 -25.82
C SER A 89 7.34 -10.51 -25.10
N LEU A 90 8.26 -9.85 -25.84
CA LEU A 90 9.16 -8.83 -25.29
C LEU A 90 8.39 -7.72 -24.54
N ARG A 91 7.25 -7.29 -25.11
CA ARG A 91 6.35 -6.31 -24.49
C ARG A 91 5.76 -6.80 -23.17
N THR A 92 5.39 -8.08 -23.10
CA THR A 92 4.85 -8.69 -21.89
C THR A 92 5.92 -8.74 -20.81
N ARG A 93 7.14 -9.14 -21.17
CA ARG A 93 8.27 -9.25 -20.25
C ARG A 93 8.60 -7.91 -19.59
N GLU A 94 8.67 -6.84 -20.37
CA GLU A 94 8.93 -5.48 -19.84
C GLU A 94 7.84 -4.99 -18.89
N ALA A 95 6.58 -5.31 -19.16
CA ALA A 95 5.46 -4.95 -18.28
C ALA A 95 5.50 -5.74 -16.96
N LEU A 96 5.79 -7.04 -17.05
CA LEU A 96 5.95 -7.90 -15.88
C LEU A 96 7.12 -7.47 -15.01
N GLU A 97 8.27 -7.14 -15.60
CA GLU A 97 9.44 -6.67 -14.87
C GLU A 97 9.14 -5.43 -14.03
N LYS A 98 8.41 -4.45 -14.58
CA LYS A 98 7.98 -3.25 -13.85
C LYS A 98 7.12 -3.62 -12.63
N HIS A 99 6.17 -4.53 -12.79
CA HIS A 99 5.31 -4.96 -11.70
C HIS A 99 6.08 -5.77 -10.65
N MET A 100 7.00 -6.66 -11.07
CA MET A 100 7.85 -7.42 -10.15
C MET A 100 8.70 -6.50 -9.30
N GLN A 101 9.31 -5.46 -9.89
CA GLN A 101 10.09 -4.46 -9.14
C GLN A 101 9.22 -3.71 -8.12
N GLN A 102 7.98 -3.36 -8.48
CA GLN A 102 7.04 -2.72 -7.54
C GLN A 102 6.71 -3.64 -6.35
N LEU A 103 6.46 -4.93 -6.62
CA LEU A 103 6.15 -5.92 -5.58
C LEU A 103 7.35 -6.18 -4.67
N MET A 104 8.57 -6.22 -5.21
CA MET A 104 9.80 -6.29 -4.41
C MET A 104 9.98 -5.06 -3.53
N LYS A 105 9.76 -3.85 -4.08
CA LYS A 105 9.84 -2.60 -3.30
C LYS A 105 8.83 -2.54 -2.16
N LYS A 106 7.63 -3.10 -2.37
CA LYS A 106 6.58 -3.23 -1.34
C LYS A 106 6.85 -4.36 -0.33
N GLY A 107 7.93 -5.14 -0.49
CA GLY A 107 8.27 -6.25 0.41
C GLY A 107 7.37 -7.48 0.29
N LEU A 108 6.54 -7.54 -0.76
CA LEU A 108 5.64 -8.68 -1.02
C LEU A 108 6.36 -9.84 -1.70
N LEU A 109 7.40 -9.54 -2.49
CA LEU A 109 8.29 -10.52 -3.10
C LEU A 109 9.71 -10.36 -2.56
N ARG A 110 10.39 -11.48 -2.33
CA ARG A 110 11.81 -11.52 -1.95
C ARG A 110 12.56 -12.52 -2.80
N LYS A 111 13.83 -12.22 -3.06
CA LYS A 111 14.74 -13.20 -3.66
C LYS A 111 15.01 -14.31 -2.64
N VAL A 112 14.90 -15.56 -3.07
CA VAL A 112 15.23 -16.74 -2.26
C VAL A 112 16.31 -17.50 -3.03
N GLU A 113 17.42 -17.81 -2.37
CA GLU A 113 18.47 -18.65 -2.92
C GLU A 113 18.03 -20.13 -2.81
N HIS A 114 18.43 -20.96 -3.77
CA HIS A 114 18.19 -22.40 -3.69
C HIS A 114 19.27 -23.02 -2.80
N ASN A 115 18.87 -23.75 -1.76
CA ASN A 115 19.76 -24.62 -0.96
C ASN A 115 20.05 -25.93 -1.68
#